data_AF-A0A6G7ZET4-F1
#
_entry.id   AF-A0A6G7ZET4-F1
#
_cell.length_a   1.000
_cell.length_b   1.000
_cell.length_c   1.000
_cell.angle_alpha   90.00
_cell.angle_beta   90.00
_cell.angle_gamma   90.00
#
_symmetry.space_group_name_H-M   'P 1'
#
loop_
_entity.id
_entity.type
_entity.pdbx_description
1 polymer ?
#
loop_
_entity_poly.entity_id
_entity_poly.type
_entity_poly.pdbx_seq_one_letter_code
_entity_poly.pdbx_strand_id
1 'polypeptide(L)'
;MIVLVALTLLVALLGSAMVSVGIAAAHVWKRGPWWATIAGGAAGGLLVGAFVRLLGIDAFNLLFGRAPSGMTGGLEGAALGAVAGFAFWVASRRTDARLRGKVAFAGALGAAAGLLIVVLGGHLLGGSLNLLAHEYDQSRLRLGQIGLLFGERGFGPVSELITGALEAGLFAACVVGAILYAQRRLLERRG
;
A
#
# COMPACT_ATOMS: atom_id res chain seq x y z
N MET A 1 4.83 19.95 -7.84
CA MET A 1 4.45 19.45 -6.50
C MET A 1 2.95 19.17 -6.40
N ILE A 2 2.05 20.11 -6.70
CA ILE A 2 0.59 19.85 -6.71
C ILE A 2 0.21 18.60 -7.55
N VAL A 3 0.77 18.45 -8.75
CA VAL A 3 0.45 17.32 -9.65
C VAL A 3 0.88 15.98 -9.03
N LEU A 4 2.08 15.92 -8.48
CA LEU A 4 2.60 14.70 -7.84
C LEU A 4 1.76 14.34 -6.61
N VAL A 5 1.43 15.32 -5.77
CA VAL A 5 0.54 15.12 -4.62
C VAL A 5 -0.82 14.61 -5.05
N ALA A 6 -1.44 15.25 -6.05
CA ALA A 6 -2.74 14.85 -6.59
C ALA A 6 -2.71 13.43 -7.15
N LEU A 7 -1.65 13.07 -7.88
CA LEU A 7 -1.48 11.75 -8.46
C LEU A 7 -1.24 10.68 -7.38
N THR A 8 -0.40 10.95 -6.37
CA THR A 8 -0.24 10.05 -5.22
C THR A 8 -1.52 9.87 -4.42
N LEU A 9 -2.30 10.93 -4.23
CA LEU A 9 -3.60 10.85 -3.55
C LEU A 9 -4.59 10.03 -4.38
N LEU A 10 -4.65 10.25 -5.69
CA LEU A 10 -5.53 9.50 -6.58
C LEU A 10 -5.18 8.00 -6.56
N VAL A 11 -3.88 7.67 -6.68
CA VAL A 11 -3.40 6.27 -6.61
C VAL A 11 -3.69 5.66 -5.24
N ALA A 12 -3.47 6.41 -4.15
CA ALA A 12 -3.78 5.94 -2.80
C ALA A 12 -5.28 5.69 -2.59
N LEU A 13 -6.14 6.57 -3.10
CA LEU A 13 -7.60 6.44 -3.01
C LEU A 13 -8.11 5.26 -3.84
N LEU A 14 -7.70 5.15 -5.10
CA LEU A 14 -8.05 4.02 -5.95
C LEU A 14 -7.52 2.71 -5.36
N GLY A 15 -6.27 2.72 -4.89
CA GLY A 15 -5.61 1.60 -4.26
C GLY A 15 -6.35 1.08 -3.03
N SER A 16 -6.60 1.97 -2.09
CA SER A 16 -7.32 1.64 -0.86
C SER A 16 -8.78 1.23 -1.12
N ALA A 17 -9.46 1.85 -2.10
CA ALA A 17 -10.82 1.48 -2.48
C ALA A 17 -10.89 0.05 -3.05
N MET A 18 -10.02 -0.30 -4.01
CA MET A 18 -10.01 -1.64 -4.61
C MET A 18 -9.69 -2.73 -3.59
N VAL A 19 -8.70 -2.50 -2.71
CA VAL A 19 -8.35 -3.46 -1.65
C VAL A 19 -9.48 -3.58 -0.62
N SER A 20 -10.07 -2.46 -0.20
CA SER A 20 -11.17 -2.47 0.77
C SER A 20 -12.42 -3.19 0.23
N VAL A 21 -12.76 -2.95 -1.04
CA VAL A 21 -13.86 -3.64 -1.72
C VAL A 21 -13.55 -5.14 -1.84
N GLY A 22 -12.32 -5.52 -2.22
CA GLY A 22 -11.92 -6.92 -2.30
C GLY A 22 -12.05 -7.65 -0.96
N ILE A 23 -11.59 -7.03 0.13
CA ILE A 23 -11.71 -7.58 1.49
C ILE A 23 -13.18 -7.63 1.94
N ALA A 24 -13.94 -6.56 1.74
CA ALA A 24 -15.33 -6.45 2.18
C ALA A 24 -16.26 -7.39 1.40
N ALA A 25 -16.12 -7.49 0.08
CA ALA A 25 -16.87 -8.40 -0.76
C ALA A 25 -16.62 -9.86 -0.32
N ALA A 26 -15.36 -10.23 -0.09
CA ALA A 26 -15.00 -11.56 0.40
C ALA A 26 -15.55 -11.86 1.80
N HIS A 27 -15.68 -10.84 2.65
CA HIS A 27 -16.24 -10.98 4.00
C HIS A 27 -17.77 -11.11 3.99
N VAL A 28 -18.47 -10.48 3.04
CA VAL A 28 -19.94 -10.48 2.95
C VAL A 28 -20.49 -11.67 2.17
N TRP A 29 -19.79 -12.12 1.12
CA TRP A 29 -20.32 -13.11 0.17
C TRP A 29 -20.61 -14.49 0.80
N LYS A 30 -20.01 -14.80 1.94
CA LYS A 30 -20.36 -15.90 2.86
C LYS A 30 -19.56 -15.66 4.13
N ARG A 31 -19.93 -16.25 5.28
CA ARG A 31 -18.99 -16.48 6.41
C ARG A 31 -17.88 -17.45 5.96
N GLY A 32 -17.15 -17.05 4.93
CA GLY A 32 -16.24 -17.87 4.18
C GLY A 32 -15.06 -18.26 5.04
N PRO A 33 -14.31 -19.27 4.60
CA PRO A 33 -13.07 -19.64 5.25
C PRO A 33 -12.13 -18.43 5.32
N TRP A 34 -11.28 -18.41 6.36
CA TRP A 34 -10.36 -17.32 6.69
C TRP A 34 -9.46 -16.84 5.53
N TRP A 35 -9.20 -17.71 4.55
CA TRP A 35 -8.43 -17.37 3.36
C TRP A 35 -9.18 -16.43 2.39
N ALA A 36 -10.51 -16.32 2.47
CA ALA A 36 -11.29 -15.51 1.52
C ALA A 36 -10.97 -14.01 1.64
N THR A 37 -10.84 -13.47 2.84
CA THR A 37 -10.45 -12.06 3.06
C THR A 37 -9.01 -11.78 2.64
N ILE A 38 -8.12 -12.76 2.80
CA ILE A 38 -6.72 -12.68 2.34
C ILE A 38 -6.70 -12.66 0.81
N ALA A 39 -7.40 -13.58 0.16
CA ALA A 39 -7.49 -13.66 -1.30
C ALA A 39 -8.16 -12.41 -1.89
N GLY A 40 -9.22 -11.89 -1.25
CA GLY A 40 -9.88 -10.65 -1.67
C GLY A 40 -8.98 -9.43 -1.57
N GLY A 41 -8.24 -9.31 -0.46
CA GLY A 41 -7.23 -8.26 -0.30
C GLY A 41 -6.08 -8.39 -1.31
N ALA A 42 -5.57 -9.61 -1.51
CA ALA A 42 -4.51 -9.90 -2.48
C ALA A 42 -4.94 -9.58 -3.91
N ALA A 43 -6.16 -9.98 -4.30
CA ALA A 43 -6.71 -9.68 -5.62
C ALA A 43 -6.90 -8.18 -5.85
N GLY A 44 -7.43 -7.46 -4.84
CA GLY A 44 -7.52 -6.00 -4.90
C GLY A 44 -6.15 -5.33 -5.02
N GLY A 45 -5.16 -5.81 -4.27
CA GLY A 45 -3.79 -5.30 -4.31
C GLY A 45 -3.08 -5.59 -5.63
N LEU A 46 -3.31 -6.77 -6.20
CA LEU A 46 -2.81 -7.18 -7.51
C LEU A 46 -3.40 -6.30 -8.62
N LEU A 47 -4.71 -6.04 -8.59
CA LEU A 47 -5.37 -5.17 -9.57
C LEU A 47 -4.79 -3.76 -9.56
N VAL A 48 -4.56 -3.21 -8.36
CA VAL A 48 -3.96 -1.87 -8.21
C VAL A 48 -2.53 -1.87 -8.72
N GLY A 49 -1.71 -2.83 -8.31
CA GLY A 49 -0.31 -2.92 -8.77
C GLY A 49 -0.20 -3.18 -10.27
N ALA A 50 -1.11 -3.97 -10.85
CA ALA A 50 -1.19 -4.17 -12.30
C ALA A 50 -1.59 -2.88 -13.04
N PHE A 51 -2.56 -2.11 -12.50
CA PHE A 51 -2.98 -0.84 -13.08
C PHE A 51 -1.86 0.21 -13.04
N VAL A 52 -1.16 0.33 -11.91
CA VAL A 52 -0.01 1.22 -11.77
C VAL A 52 1.14 0.79 -12.69
N ARG A 53 1.38 -0.51 -12.83
CA ARG A 53 2.40 -1.06 -13.75
C ARG A 53 2.07 -0.77 -15.21
N LEU A 54 0.81 -0.94 -15.62
CA LEU A 54 0.35 -0.67 -16.98
C LEU A 54 0.46 0.83 -17.31
N LEU A 55 0.07 1.70 -16.39
CA LEU A 55 0.13 3.16 -16.58
C LEU A 55 1.55 3.73 -16.47
N GLY A 56 2.41 3.11 -15.66
CA GLY A 56 3.81 3.50 -15.53
C GLY A 56 4.64 2.84 -16.61
N ILE A 57 5.00 1.58 -16.38
CA ILE A 57 6.00 0.87 -17.17
C ILE A 57 5.58 0.74 -18.64
N ASP A 58 4.35 0.35 -18.95
CA ASP A 58 3.96 0.11 -20.35
C ASP A 58 3.73 1.44 -21.11
N ALA A 59 3.20 2.46 -20.45
CA ALA A 59 3.10 3.80 -21.05
C ALA A 59 4.48 4.44 -21.27
N PHE A 60 5.41 4.32 -20.31
CA PHE A 60 6.78 4.82 -20.44
C PHE A 60 7.58 4.02 -21.49
N ASN A 61 7.39 2.70 -21.56
CA ASN A 61 8.03 1.86 -22.58
C ASN A 61 7.53 2.22 -23.98
N LEU A 62 6.23 2.50 -24.15
CA LEU A 62 5.66 2.95 -25.42
C LEU A 62 6.08 4.38 -25.79
N LEU A 63 6.24 5.29 -24.83
CA LEU A 63 6.64 6.69 -25.11
C LEU A 63 8.15 6.88 -25.29
N PHE A 64 8.98 6.16 -24.53
CA PHE A 64 10.43 6.42 -24.43
C PHE A 64 11.31 5.23 -24.83
N GLY A 65 10.73 4.08 -25.19
CA GLY A 65 11.45 2.90 -25.68
C GLY A 65 12.34 2.20 -24.64
N ARG A 66 12.26 2.61 -23.36
CA ARG A 66 12.90 1.95 -22.22
C ARG A 66 11.94 1.88 -21.04
N ALA A 67 11.88 0.72 -20.41
CA ALA A 67 11.12 0.47 -19.20
C ALA A 67 12.02 0.65 -17.95
N PRO A 68 11.63 1.45 -16.95
CA PRO A 68 12.29 1.47 -15.65
C PRO A 68 12.23 0.07 -15.02
N SER A 69 13.36 -0.63 -14.97
CA SER A 69 13.46 -1.95 -14.33
C SER A 69 13.50 -1.76 -12.82
N GLY A 70 12.39 -2.03 -12.11
CA GLY A 70 12.33 -1.97 -10.64
C GLY A 70 11.12 -1.25 -10.04
N MET A 71 10.23 -0.67 -10.86
CA MET A 71 9.05 0.02 -10.35
C MET A 71 8.06 -0.98 -9.70
N THR A 72 7.56 -0.63 -8.51
CA THR A 72 6.51 -1.35 -7.73
C THR A 72 5.58 -2.18 -8.61
N GLY A 73 5.59 -3.49 -8.45
CA GLY A 73 4.81 -4.41 -9.27
C GLY A 73 3.46 -4.83 -8.68
N GLY A 74 2.75 -5.63 -9.47
CA GLY A 74 1.52 -6.31 -9.05
C GLY A 74 1.73 -7.30 -7.90
N LEU A 75 2.95 -7.83 -7.72
CA LEU A 75 3.27 -8.80 -6.67
C LEU A 75 3.40 -8.14 -5.29
N GLU A 76 4.04 -6.98 -5.21
CA GLU A 76 4.16 -6.16 -4.00
C GLU A 76 2.78 -5.67 -3.56
N GLY A 77 1.96 -5.22 -4.53
CA GLY A 77 0.56 -4.89 -4.31
C GLY A 77 -0.25 -6.08 -3.78
N ALA A 78 -0.09 -7.27 -4.37
CA ALA A 78 -0.74 -8.49 -3.91
C ALA A 78 -0.31 -8.89 -2.49
N ALA A 79 0.99 -8.81 -2.19
CA ALA A 79 1.55 -9.12 -0.87
C ALA A 79 1.00 -8.17 0.21
N LEU A 80 1.03 -6.86 -0.04
CA LEU A 80 0.44 -5.87 0.87
C LEU A 80 -1.07 -6.06 1.03
N GLY A 81 -1.78 -6.35 -0.06
CA GLY A 81 -3.21 -6.65 -0.04
C GLY A 81 -3.54 -7.89 0.80
N ALA A 82 -2.75 -8.96 0.67
CA ALA A 82 -2.89 -10.18 1.46
C ALA A 82 -2.67 -9.91 2.96
N VAL A 83 -1.63 -9.13 3.29
CA VAL A 83 -1.31 -8.73 4.66
C VAL A 83 -2.44 -7.88 5.26
N ALA A 84 -2.98 -6.92 4.51
CA ALA A 84 -4.12 -6.11 4.96
C ALA A 84 -5.38 -6.98 5.17
N GLY A 85 -5.65 -7.94 4.27
CA GLY A 85 -6.74 -8.89 4.41
C GLY A 85 -6.59 -9.81 5.63
N PHE A 86 -5.39 -10.29 5.92
CA PHE A 86 -5.08 -11.07 7.13
C PHE A 86 -5.23 -10.22 8.40
N ALA A 87 -4.68 -8.99 8.40
CA ALA A 87 -4.81 -8.06 9.51
C ALA A 87 -6.28 -7.76 9.84
N PHE A 88 -7.10 -7.52 8.81
CA PHE A 88 -8.54 -7.33 8.96
C PHE A 88 -9.23 -8.57 9.55
N TRP A 89 -8.89 -9.76 9.05
CA TRP A 89 -9.46 -11.01 9.56
C TRP A 89 -9.17 -11.20 11.06
N VAL A 90 -7.92 -11.02 11.49
CA VAL A 90 -7.54 -11.11 12.92
C VAL A 90 -8.27 -10.02 13.72
N ALA A 91 -8.31 -8.80 13.22
CA ALA A 91 -8.94 -7.67 13.91
C ALA A 91 -10.46 -7.85 14.06
N SER A 92 -11.14 -8.42 13.06
CA SER A 92 -12.58 -8.67 13.10
C SER A 92 -12.98 -9.71 14.14
N ARG A 93 -12.09 -10.67 14.47
CA ARG A 93 -12.34 -11.69 15.51
C ARG A 93 -12.17 -11.22 16.94
N ARG A 94 -11.40 -10.15 17.18
CA ARG A 94 -11.16 -9.63 18.54
C ARG A 94 -12.29 -8.69 18.96
N THR A 95 -13.41 -9.23 19.44
CA THR A 95 -14.59 -8.41 19.80
C THR A 95 -14.28 -7.38 20.89
N ASP A 96 -13.46 -7.75 21.89
CA ASP A 96 -13.16 -6.90 23.06
C ASP A 96 -12.06 -5.84 22.83
N ALA A 97 -11.34 -5.92 21.70
CA ALA A 97 -10.26 -4.98 21.42
C ALA A 97 -10.80 -3.61 20.98
N ARG A 98 -10.26 -2.53 21.55
CA ARG A 98 -10.51 -1.14 21.12
C ARG A 98 -10.13 -0.98 19.65
N LEU A 99 -10.89 -0.16 18.90
CA LEU A 99 -10.63 0.12 17.48
C LEU A 99 -9.18 0.57 17.25
N ARG A 100 -8.67 1.45 18.12
CA ARG A 100 -7.27 1.92 18.10
C ARG A 100 -6.25 0.77 18.15
N GLY A 101 -6.50 -0.26 18.97
CA GLY A 101 -5.62 -1.42 19.08
C GLY A 101 -5.65 -2.30 17.84
N LYS A 102 -6.82 -2.44 17.20
CA LYS A 102 -6.96 -3.17 15.93
C LYS A 102 -6.24 -2.47 14.78
N VAL A 103 -6.38 -1.15 14.69
CA VAL A 103 -5.71 -0.30 13.69
C VAL A 103 -4.19 -0.31 13.90
N ALA A 104 -3.73 -0.19 15.15
CA ALA A 104 -2.31 -0.26 15.48
C ALA A 104 -1.70 -1.62 15.11
N PHE A 105 -2.41 -2.72 15.39
CA PHE A 105 -1.98 -4.06 14.98
C PHE A 105 -1.87 -4.19 13.45
N ALA A 106 -2.87 -3.70 12.71
CA ALA A 106 -2.83 -3.70 11.25
C ALA A 106 -1.66 -2.86 10.71
N GLY A 107 -1.42 -1.70 11.31
CA GLY A 107 -0.29 -0.85 10.94
C GLY A 107 1.06 -1.49 11.23
N ALA A 108 1.24 -2.15 12.37
CA ALA A 108 2.47 -2.86 12.69
C ALA A 108 2.75 -4.02 11.71
N LEU A 109 1.71 -4.77 11.36
CA LEU A 109 1.82 -5.88 10.41
C LEU A 109 2.11 -5.39 8.98
N GLY A 110 1.46 -4.29 8.57
CA GLY A 110 1.75 -3.61 7.31
C GLY A 110 3.18 -3.08 7.26
N ALA A 111 3.66 -2.46 8.34
CA ALA A 111 5.03 -1.95 8.41
C ALA A 111 6.07 -3.07 8.32
N ALA A 112 5.84 -4.20 8.99
CA ALA A 112 6.71 -5.38 8.86
C ALA A 112 6.73 -5.92 7.43
N ALA A 113 5.58 -5.96 6.74
CA ALA A 113 5.51 -6.36 5.34
C ALA A 113 6.23 -5.38 4.42
N GLY A 114 6.09 -4.07 4.64
CA GLY A 114 6.82 -3.05 3.88
C GLY A 114 8.33 -3.17 4.05
N LEU A 115 8.80 -3.41 5.29
CA LEU A 115 10.22 -3.67 5.57
C LEU A 115 10.72 -4.90 4.80
N LEU A 116 9.94 -5.99 4.83
CA LEU A 116 10.29 -7.23 4.15
C LEU A 116 10.35 -7.06 2.63
N ILE A 117 9.41 -6.30 2.05
CA ILE A 117 9.40 -5.98 0.61
C ILE A 117 10.68 -5.23 0.23
N VAL A 118 11.05 -4.19 1.00
CA VAL A 118 12.28 -3.42 0.75
C VAL A 118 13.54 -4.29 0.89
N VAL A 119 13.62 -5.12 1.92
CA VAL A 119 14.77 -6.03 2.13
C VAL A 119 14.91 -7.07 1.02
N LEU A 120 13.80 -7.53 0.45
CA LEU A 120 13.79 -8.44 -0.70
C LEU A 120 14.12 -7.76 -2.03
N GLY A 121 14.47 -6.46 -2.01
CA GLY A 121 14.79 -5.67 -3.19
C GLY A 121 13.56 -5.18 -3.95
N GLY A 122 12.37 -5.27 -3.37
CA GLY A 122 11.17 -4.64 -3.89
C GLY A 122 11.13 -3.16 -3.50
N HIS A 123 10.62 -2.33 -4.39
CA HIS A 123 10.46 -0.90 -4.11
C HIS A 123 8.99 -0.64 -3.74
N LEU A 124 8.76 0.29 -2.81
CA LEU A 124 7.45 0.88 -2.54
C LEU A 124 7.36 2.27 -3.19
N LEU A 125 6.35 3.08 -2.86
CA LEU A 125 6.08 4.32 -3.59
C LEU A 125 7.26 5.29 -3.52
N GLY A 126 7.88 5.45 -2.35
CA GLY A 126 9.10 6.24 -2.16
C GLY A 126 10.29 5.75 -3.01
N GLY A 127 10.53 4.43 -3.03
CA GLY A 127 11.59 3.81 -3.85
C GLY A 127 11.34 4.00 -5.36
N SER A 128 10.11 3.77 -5.81
CA SER A 128 9.69 4.01 -7.21
C SER A 128 9.87 5.47 -7.63
N LEU A 129 9.55 6.43 -6.75
CA LEU A 129 9.76 7.86 -7.03
C LEU A 129 11.24 8.23 -7.09
N ASN A 130 12.09 7.57 -6.29
CA ASN A 130 13.54 7.79 -6.31
C ASN A 130 14.19 7.29 -7.60
N LEU A 131 13.75 6.13 -8.09
CA LEU A 131 14.18 5.60 -9.40
C LEU A 131 13.78 6.57 -10.53
N LEU A 132 12.53 7.05 -10.51
CA LEU A 132 12.04 8.01 -11.50
C LEU A 132 12.79 9.36 -11.43
N ALA A 133 13.23 9.78 -10.25
CA ALA A 133 14.03 11.00 -10.09
C ALA A 133 15.46 10.87 -10.62
N HIS A 134 16.06 9.68 -10.53
CA HIS A 134 17.39 9.41 -11.09
C HIS A 134 17.37 9.27 -12.61
N GLU A 135 16.28 8.74 -13.18
CA GLU A 135 16.17 8.51 -14.62
C GLU A 135 15.88 9.80 -15.41
N TYR A 136 15.35 10.83 -14.73
CA TYR A 136 15.16 12.17 -15.28
C TYR A 136 16.03 13.18 -14.52
N ASP A 137 17.31 13.30 -14.90
CA ASP A 137 18.35 14.17 -14.31
C ASP A 137 17.98 15.69 -14.32
N GLN A 138 16.95 16.09 -15.08
CA GLN A 138 16.36 17.45 -15.08
C GLN A 138 15.09 17.59 -14.21
N SER A 139 14.68 16.55 -13.49
CA SER A 139 13.47 16.56 -12.69
C SER A 139 13.65 17.41 -11.42
N ARG A 140 12.74 18.37 -11.20
CA ARG A 140 12.71 19.20 -9.98
C ARG A 140 12.29 18.43 -8.70
N LEU A 141 12.25 17.10 -8.76
CA LEU A 141 11.88 16.21 -7.66
C LEU A 141 13.10 15.95 -6.75
N ARG A 142 13.25 16.78 -5.71
CA ARG A 142 14.30 16.62 -4.70
C ARG A 142 13.86 15.69 -3.56
N LEU A 143 13.93 14.37 -3.76
CA LEU A 143 13.74 13.39 -2.68
C LEU A 143 14.90 13.38 -1.66
N GLY A 144 16.04 13.98 -2.01
CA GLY A 144 17.20 14.04 -1.13
C GLY A 144 17.01 14.79 0.19
N GLN A 145 15.95 15.59 0.34
CA GLN A 145 15.58 16.19 1.62
C GLN A 145 15.06 15.16 2.65
N ILE A 146 14.43 14.08 2.20
CA ILE A 146 14.00 12.99 3.08
C ILE A 146 15.23 12.21 3.56
N GLY A 147 16.17 11.95 2.65
CA GLY A 147 17.49 11.41 2.98
C GLY A 147 18.25 12.15 4.07
N LEU A 148 18.25 13.49 3.95
CA LEU A 148 18.91 14.39 4.89
C LEU A 148 18.31 14.33 6.30
N LEU A 149 17.01 14.07 6.43
CA LEU A 149 16.34 13.88 7.73
C LEU A 149 16.81 12.59 8.44
N PHE A 150 17.30 11.62 7.68
CA PHE A 150 17.84 10.34 8.19
C PHE A 150 19.37 10.28 8.15
N GLY A 151 20.04 11.39 7.83
CA GLY A 151 21.51 11.50 7.81
C GLY A 151 22.18 10.94 6.55
N GLU A 152 21.42 10.58 5.51
CA GLU A 152 21.92 10.08 4.24
C GLU A 152 22.07 11.21 3.20
N ARG A 153 23.11 11.12 2.35
CA ARG A 153 23.27 12.01 1.20
C ARG A 153 22.33 11.56 0.09
N GLY A 154 21.08 11.99 0.14
CA GLY A 154 20.05 11.59 -0.82
C GLY A 154 19.12 10.49 -0.28
N PHE A 155 18.19 10.00 -1.10
CA PHE A 155 17.28 8.92 -0.71
C PHE A 155 18.05 7.59 -0.69
N GLY A 156 18.67 7.30 0.45
CA GLY A 156 19.49 6.11 0.65
C GLY A 156 18.70 4.90 1.17
N PRO A 157 19.39 3.76 1.37
CA PRO A 157 18.76 2.51 1.76
C PRO A 157 18.05 2.58 3.11
N VAL A 158 18.51 3.39 4.07
CA VAL A 158 17.83 3.54 5.37
C VAL A 158 16.55 4.35 5.20
N SER A 159 16.61 5.43 4.42
CA SER A 159 15.43 6.24 4.10
C SER A 159 14.38 5.43 3.37
N GLU A 160 14.78 4.57 2.43
CA GLU A 160 13.90 3.67 1.70
C GLU A 160 13.25 2.62 2.61
N LEU A 161 14.03 2.06 3.54
CA LEU A 161 13.54 1.08 4.50
C LEU A 161 12.46 1.69 5.42
N ILE A 162 12.74 2.88 5.96
CA ILE A 162 11.83 3.58 6.87
C ILE A 162 10.58 4.04 6.13
N THR A 163 10.74 4.63 4.96
CA THR A 163 9.60 5.11 4.15
C THR A 163 8.74 3.94 3.69
N GLY A 164 9.33 2.83 3.24
CA GLY A 164 8.59 1.64 2.86
C GLY A 164 7.79 1.02 4.02
N ALA A 165 8.39 0.94 5.22
CA ALA A 165 7.67 0.50 6.41
C ALA A 165 6.51 1.46 6.78
N LEU A 166 6.73 2.78 6.73
CA LEU A 166 5.69 3.77 7.02
C LEU A 166 4.55 3.73 6.00
N GLU A 167 4.87 3.61 4.71
CA GLU A 167 3.89 3.54 3.63
C GLU A 167 2.98 2.33 3.79
N ALA A 168 3.57 1.14 3.92
CA ALA A 168 2.83 -0.10 4.06
C ALA A 168 2.04 -0.15 5.38
N GLY A 169 2.62 0.33 6.47
CA GLY A 169 1.95 0.42 7.76
C GLY A 169 0.76 1.37 7.76
N LEU A 170 0.93 2.57 7.22
CA LEU A 170 -0.15 3.55 7.12
C LEU A 170 -1.27 3.04 6.19
N PHE A 171 -0.91 2.42 5.06
CA PHE A 171 -1.88 1.81 4.16
C PHE A 171 -2.73 0.74 4.86
N ALA A 172 -2.09 -0.23 5.53
CA ALA A 172 -2.80 -1.31 6.23
C ALA A 172 -3.66 -0.78 7.38
N ALA A 173 -3.16 0.18 8.16
CA ALA A 173 -3.90 0.82 9.24
C ALA A 173 -5.16 1.53 8.73
N CYS A 174 -5.05 2.31 7.65
CA CYS A 174 -6.16 3.04 7.05
C CYS A 174 -7.22 2.11 6.44
N VAL A 175 -6.81 1.11 5.65
CA VAL A 175 -7.73 0.15 5.03
C VAL A 175 -8.51 -0.63 6.10
N VAL A 176 -7.81 -1.24 7.06
CA VAL A 176 -8.45 -2.03 8.12
C VAL A 176 -9.32 -1.14 9.00
N GLY A 177 -8.84 0.05 9.37
CA GLY A 177 -9.58 1.02 10.17
C GLY A 177 -10.87 1.48 9.49
N ALA A 178 -10.81 1.78 8.19
CA ALA A 178 -11.97 2.21 7.42
C ALA A 178 -13.06 1.11 7.37
N ILE A 179 -12.67 -0.14 7.09
CA ILE A 179 -13.63 -1.25 7.04
C ILE A 179 -14.27 -1.47 8.42
N LEU A 180 -13.48 -1.50 9.50
CA LEU A 180 -14.00 -1.70 10.86
C LEU A 180 -14.91 -0.54 11.31
N TYR A 181 -14.56 0.70 10.97
CA TYR A 181 -15.37 1.87 11.27
C TYR A 181 -16.71 1.83 10.52
N ALA A 182 -16.68 1.48 9.23
CA ALA A 182 -17.89 1.32 8.42
C ALA A 182 -18.80 0.21 8.97
N GLN A 183 -18.24 -0.93 9.39
CA GLN A 183 -19.01 -2.02 10.01
C GLN A 183 -19.71 -1.59 11.30
N ARG A 184 -19.01 -0.86 12.18
CA ARG A 184 -19.60 -0.35 13.43
C ARG A 184 -20.79 0.58 13.16
N ARG A 185 -20.63 1.56 12.26
CA ARG A 185 -21.71 2.47 11.89
C ARG A 185 -22.92 1.77 11.26
N LEU A 186 -22.69 0.73 10.46
CA LEU A 186 -23.78 -0.03 9.85
C LEU A 186 -24.56 -0.85 10.89
N LEU A 187 -23.89 -1.34 11.94
CA LEU A 187 -24.55 -2.02 13.06
C LEU A 187 -25.35 -1.04 13.92
N GLU A 188 -24.80 0.13 14.24
CA GLU A 188 -25.50 1.19 14.98
C GLU A 188 -26.78 1.68 14.26
N ARG A 189 -26.80 1.67 12.92
CA ARG A 189 -27.98 2.05 12.13
C ARG A 189 -29.06 0.98 12.06
N ARG A 190 -28.78 -0.26 12.46
CA ARG A 190 -29.70 -1.41 12.37
C ARG A 190 -30.35 -1.77 13.71
N GLY A 191 -29.85 -1.24 14.83
CA GLY A 191 -30.46 -1.36 16.15
C GLY A 191 -31.33 -0.17 16.48
#